data_AF-A0A9D9JG23-F1
#
_entry.id   AF-A0A9D9JG23-F1
#
_cell.length_a   1.000
_cell.length_b   1.000
_cell.length_c   1.000
_cell.angle_alpha   90.00
_cell.angle_beta   90.00
_cell.angle_gamma   90.00
#
_symmetry.space_group_name_H-M   'P 1'
#
loop_
_entity.id
_entity.type
_entity.pdbx_description
1 polymer ?
#
loop_
_entity_poly.entity_id
_entity_poly.type
_entity_poly.pdbx_seq_one_letter_code
_entity_poly.pdbx_strand_id
1 'polypeptide(L)'
;MIIWDQFVYAIEWGLARTAEVTGSAGLAIILFTILIKTILLPLTIKSVRSTKAMQELQPKIRELQKKYGQDRQRLSAEMMKLYQEHGINPMSGCLPMLLQIPVFFGLYFAIRNLSLSQVGAWAHGFLWIPDLAKPDPLHILPILAGLFQFIQTRMTRPAGVRRFEDPQQQMMYSMMLFMPLMVVLFGWNFAAGPVLYWVVSAVYSVVQQWLITGWGAMRDWLPFLPELPEHRRLGYVDPKKRANSTNAKRGGLWARFLEHAQAQSQISVSETAVESSRTERAAADASPAAQPPVDPASLVPRRSRPRNKRQS
;
A
#
# COMPACT_ATOMS: atom_id res chain seq x y z
N MET A 1 -12.94 -2.91 -21.53
CA MET A 1 -11.81 -2.58 -22.42
C MET A 1 -11.95 -1.17 -23.00
N ILE A 2 -13.10 -0.79 -23.55
CA ILE A 2 -13.35 0.55 -24.13
C ILE A 2 -12.83 1.73 -23.28
N ILE A 3 -13.13 1.80 -21.98
CA ILE A 3 -12.70 2.92 -21.11
C ILE A 3 -11.16 3.02 -21.01
N TRP A 4 -10.48 1.87 -20.96
CA TRP A 4 -9.02 1.81 -20.90
C TRP A 4 -8.41 2.34 -22.20
N ASP A 5 -8.95 1.91 -23.33
CA ASP A 5 -8.46 2.33 -24.65
C ASP A 5 -8.67 3.84 -24.86
N GLN A 6 -9.81 4.38 -24.42
CA GLN A 6 -10.07 5.83 -24.44
C GLN A 6 -9.09 6.60 -23.55
N PHE A 7 -8.76 6.05 -22.38
CA PHE A 7 -7.78 6.66 -21.47
C PHE A 7 -6.37 6.68 -22.08
N VAL A 8 -5.92 5.57 -22.67
CA VAL A 8 -4.63 5.50 -23.36
C VAL A 8 -4.61 6.45 -24.56
N TYR A 9 -5.67 6.46 -25.37
CA TYR A 9 -5.78 7.35 -26.53
C TYR A 9 -5.73 8.84 -26.13
N ALA A 10 -6.37 9.23 -25.03
CA ALA A 10 -6.30 10.59 -24.53
C ALA A 10 -4.86 11.00 -24.14
N ILE A 11 -4.11 10.07 -23.55
CA ILE A 11 -2.69 10.26 -23.21
C ILE A 11 -1.83 10.33 -24.48
N GLU A 12 -2.05 9.45 -25.45
CA GLU A 12 -1.37 9.47 -26.74
C GLU A 12 -1.59 10.79 -27.46
N TRP A 13 -2.83 11.26 -27.52
CA TRP A 13 -3.19 12.54 -28.09
C TRP A 13 -2.47 13.71 -27.40
N GLY A 14 -2.44 13.72 -26.06
CA GLY A 14 -1.73 14.73 -25.29
C GLY A 14 -0.23 14.74 -25.54
N LEU A 15 0.39 13.55 -25.59
CA LEU A 15 1.81 13.38 -25.90
C LEU A 15 2.15 13.79 -27.34
N ALA A 16 1.35 13.37 -28.32
CA ALA A 16 1.52 13.73 -29.72
C ALA A 16 1.43 15.24 -29.91
N ARG A 17 0.42 15.88 -29.31
CA ARG A 17 0.27 17.35 -29.37
C ARG A 17 1.44 18.08 -28.73
N THR A 18 1.93 17.58 -27.59
CA THR A 18 3.11 18.16 -26.94
C THR A 18 4.35 18.00 -27.84
N ALA A 19 4.51 16.86 -28.50
CA ALA A 19 5.62 16.58 -29.41
C ALA A 19 5.59 17.43 -30.68
N GLU A 20 4.41 17.73 -31.22
CA GLU A 20 4.25 18.67 -32.33
C GLU A 20 4.68 20.08 -31.96
N VAL A 21 4.33 20.53 -30.75
CA VAL A 21 4.68 21.88 -30.27
C VAL A 21 6.17 22.00 -29.97
N THR A 22 6.79 20.97 -29.39
CA THR A 22 8.22 20.98 -29.04
C THR A 22 9.13 20.57 -30.18
N GLY A 23 8.58 19.92 -31.22
CA GLY A 23 9.36 19.27 -32.28
C GLY A 23 10.16 18.05 -31.80
N SER A 24 9.94 17.56 -30.58
CA SER A 24 10.73 16.47 -29.98
C SER A 24 9.89 15.55 -29.09
N ALA A 25 9.91 14.25 -29.38
CA ALA A 25 9.25 13.23 -28.58
C ALA A 25 9.82 13.14 -27.15
N GLY A 26 11.14 13.27 -26.97
CA GLY A 26 11.75 13.25 -25.64
C GLY A 26 11.33 14.43 -24.77
N LEU A 27 11.30 15.65 -25.33
CA LEU A 27 10.77 16.82 -24.61
C LEU A 27 9.28 16.68 -24.31
N ALA A 28 8.51 16.08 -25.22
CA ALA A 28 7.09 15.81 -24.98
C ALA A 28 6.88 14.90 -23.77
N ILE A 29 7.64 13.80 -23.68
CA ILE A 29 7.62 12.90 -22.53
C ILE A 29 7.95 13.66 -21.24
N ILE A 30 9.02 14.48 -21.25
CA ILE A 30 9.45 15.24 -20.06
C ILE A 30 8.33 16.20 -19.59
N LEU A 31 7.86 17.07 -20.48
CA LEU A 31 6.89 18.11 -20.14
C LEU A 31 5.54 17.52 -19.72
N PHE A 32 5.07 16.51 -20.45
CA PHE A 32 3.80 15.86 -20.16
C PHE A 32 3.83 15.12 -18.81
N THR A 33 4.96 14.50 -18.47
CA THR A 33 5.16 13.87 -17.17
C THR A 33 5.10 14.88 -16.03
N ILE A 34 5.81 16.01 -16.18
CA ILE A 34 5.79 17.10 -15.18
C ILE A 34 4.38 17.64 -15.02
N LEU A 35 3.64 17.83 -16.12
CA LEU A 35 2.26 18.31 -16.11
C LEU A 35 1.34 17.39 -15.30
N ILE A 36 1.32 16.08 -15.62
CA ILE A 36 0.48 15.11 -14.91
C ILE A 36 0.85 15.07 -13.42
N LYS A 37 2.14 15.01 -13.11
CA LYS A 37 2.61 14.97 -11.72
C LYS A 37 2.24 16.25 -10.95
N THR A 38 2.24 17.40 -11.61
CA THR A 38 1.82 18.68 -11.01
C THR A 38 0.32 18.70 -10.74
N ILE A 39 -0.50 18.17 -11.64
CA ILE A 39 -1.95 18.01 -11.43
C ILE A 39 -2.24 17.06 -10.25
N LEU A 40 -1.45 16.00 -10.10
CA LEU A 40 -1.59 15.02 -9.02
C LEU A 40 -0.94 15.45 -7.70
N LEU A 41 -0.10 16.49 -7.70
CA LEU A 41 0.62 17.01 -6.55
C LEU A 41 -0.25 17.26 -5.29
N PRO A 42 -1.42 17.94 -5.35
CA PRO A 42 -2.26 18.16 -4.18
C PRO A 42 -2.72 16.85 -3.52
N LEU A 43 -2.95 15.81 -4.32
CA LEU A 43 -3.30 14.50 -3.81
C LEU A 43 -2.10 13.84 -3.12
N THR A 44 -0.92 13.91 -3.72
CA THR A 44 0.27 13.30 -3.13
C THR A 44 0.68 13.99 -1.83
N ILE A 45 0.54 15.32 -1.71
CA ILE A 45 0.76 16.04 -0.45
C ILE A 45 -0.12 15.47 0.68
N LYS A 46 -1.41 15.23 0.41
CA LYS A 46 -2.34 14.66 1.40
C LYS A 46 -1.90 13.26 1.84
N SER A 47 -1.44 12.44 0.91
CA SER A 47 -1.00 11.08 1.22
C SER A 47 0.31 11.05 2.01
N VAL A 48 1.32 11.81 1.58
CA VAL A 48 2.61 11.90 2.30
C VAL A 48 2.39 12.39 3.74
N ARG A 49 1.46 13.33 3.92
CA ARG A 49 1.06 13.79 5.26
C ARG A 49 0.45 12.68 6.11
N SER A 50 -0.42 11.84 5.54
CA SER A 50 -0.98 10.69 6.26
C SER A 50 0.11 9.72 6.68
N THR A 51 1.04 9.41 5.77
CA THR A 51 2.19 8.55 6.06
C THR A 51 3.07 9.11 7.17
N LYS A 52 3.33 10.42 7.19
CA LYS A 52 4.09 11.08 8.28
C LYS A 52 3.34 10.98 9.62
N ALA A 53 2.02 11.21 9.63
CA ALA A 53 1.22 11.09 10.85
C ALA A 53 1.21 9.64 11.39
N MET A 54 1.20 8.64 10.51
CA MET A 54 1.34 7.23 10.89
C MET A 54 2.73 6.93 11.47
N GLN A 55 3.80 7.54 10.92
CA GLN A 55 5.16 7.43 11.47
C GLN A 55 5.25 8.03 12.88
N GLU A 56 4.54 9.13 13.17
CA GLU A 56 4.47 9.74 14.50
C GLU A 56 3.78 8.82 15.54
N LEU A 57 2.89 7.90 15.10
CA LEU A 57 2.23 6.93 15.98
C LEU A 57 3.02 5.63 16.20
N GLN A 58 4.13 5.43 15.49
CA GLN A 58 4.97 4.24 15.66
C GLN A 58 5.31 3.86 17.10
N PRO A 59 5.68 4.78 18.01
CA PRO A 59 5.94 4.41 19.40
C PRO A 59 4.73 3.78 20.10
N LYS A 60 3.52 4.32 19.88
CA LYS A 60 2.28 3.77 20.46
C LYS A 60 1.91 2.43 19.82
N ILE A 61 2.16 2.26 18.53
CA ILE A 61 1.97 0.97 17.85
C ILE A 61 2.89 -0.09 18.46
N ARG A 62 4.15 0.27 18.78
CA ARG A 62 5.08 -0.65 19.47
C ARG A 62 4.60 -1.04 20.86
N GLU A 63 4.02 -0.12 21.62
CA GLU A 63 3.43 -0.44 22.93
C GLU A 63 2.28 -1.44 22.79
N LEU A 64 1.41 -1.26 21.79
CA LEU A 64 0.34 -2.20 21.48
C LEU A 64 0.88 -3.58 21.07
N GLN A 65 1.93 -3.61 20.24
CA GLN A 65 2.59 -4.87 19.84
C GLN A 65 3.23 -5.59 21.03
N LYS A 66 3.82 -4.87 21.98
CA LYS A 66 4.34 -5.46 23.22
C LYS A 66 3.22 -6.00 24.11
N LYS A 67 2.08 -5.30 24.18
CA LYS A 67 0.95 -5.67 25.04
C LYS A 67 0.09 -6.81 24.48
N TYR A 68 -0.12 -6.84 23.16
CA TYR A 68 -1.05 -7.76 22.50
C TYR A 68 -0.39 -8.62 21.41
N GLY A 69 0.94 -8.70 21.34
CA GLY A 69 1.65 -9.41 20.27
C GLY A 69 1.29 -10.89 20.12
N GLN A 70 0.82 -11.53 21.20
CA GLN A 70 0.34 -12.92 21.17
C GLN A 70 -1.07 -13.07 20.56
N ASP A 71 -1.88 -12.01 20.57
CA ASP A 71 -3.25 -12.01 20.06
C ASP A 71 -3.35 -11.08 18.84
N ARG A 72 -3.11 -11.65 17.65
CA ARG A 72 -3.12 -10.90 16.38
C ARG A 72 -4.46 -10.23 16.08
N GLN A 73 -5.57 -10.84 16.50
CA GLN A 73 -6.90 -10.27 16.25
C GLN A 73 -7.11 -9.03 17.11
N ARG A 74 -6.80 -9.13 18.40
CA ARG A 74 -6.89 -7.99 19.33
C ARG A 74 -5.89 -6.90 19.00
N LEU A 75 -4.66 -7.25 18.61
CA LEU A 75 -3.67 -6.29 18.15
C LEU A 75 -4.19 -5.49 16.94
N SER A 76 -4.79 -6.16 15.95
CA SER A 76 -5.34 -5.51 14.75
C SER A 76 -6.48 -4.55 15.10
N ALA A 77 -7.38 -4.95 16.01
CA ALA A 77 -8.49 -4.12 16.47
C ALA A 77 -8.00 -2.88 17.24
N GLU A 78 -7.06 -3.05 18.17
CA GLU A 78 -6.51 -1.94 18.95
C GLU A 78 -5.65 -0.99 18.10
N MET A 79 -4.91 -1.50 17.12
CA MET A 79 -4.22 -0.66 16.14
C MET A 79 -5.22 0.17 15.31
N MET A 80 -6.34 -0.42 14.87
CA MET A 80 -7.34 0.30 14.11
C MET A 80 -8.04 1.37 14.96
N LYS A 81 -8.37 1.06 16.23
CA LYS A 81 -8.87 2.05 17.20
C LYS A 81 -7.89 3.20 17.38
N LEU A 82 -6.61 2.89 17.56
CA LEU A 82 -5.56 3.91 17.69
C LEU A 82 -5.52 4.85 16.47
N TYR A 83 -5.62 4.30 15.26
CA TYR A 83 -5.70 5.13 14.04
C TYR A 83 -6.96 5.99 14.00
N GLN A 84 -8.12 5.46 14.37
CA GLN A 84 -9.38 6.20 14.43
C GLN A 84 -9.36 7.32 15.47
N GLU A 85 -8.82 7.07 16.66
CA GLU A 85 -8.67 8.06 17.74
C GLU A 85 -7.81 9.27 17.31
N HIS A 86 -6.80 9.03 16.48
CA HIS A 86 -5.94 10.08 15.94
C HIS A 86 -6.44 10.63 14.60
N GLY A 87 -7.58 10.15 14.09
CA GLY A 87 -8.19 10.58 12.84
C GLY A 87 -7.36 10.27 11.59
N ILE A 88 -6.53 9.23 11.64
CA ILE A 88 -5.63 8.81 10.56
C ILE A 88 -6.29 7.65 9.81
N ASN A 89 -6.30 7.74 8.47
CA ASN A 89 -6.77 6.64 7.63
C ASN A 89 -5.57 5.89 7.02
N PRO A 90 -5.32 4.62 7.39
CA PRO A 90 -4.19 3.86 6.86
C PRO A 90 -4.21 3.71 5.33
N MET A 91 -5.40 3.71 4.72
CA MET A 91 -5.56 3.60 3.26
C MET A 91 -5.16 4.88 2.51
N SER A 92 -5.11 6.03 3.18
CA SER A 92 -4.68 7.27 2.52
C SER A 92 -3.17 7.30 2.26
N GLY A 93 -2.39 6.43 2.91
CA GLY A 93 -0.97 6.24 2.63
C GLY A 93 -0.68 5.50 1.32
N CYS A 94 -1.55 4.56 0.91
CA CYS A 94 -1.40 3.80 -0.34
C CYS A 94 -2.17 4.40 -1.53
N LEU A 95 -3.03 5.40 -1.29
CA LEU A 95 -3.85 6.06 -2.31
C LEU A 95 -3.04 6.58 -3.53
N PRO A 96 -1.85 7.20 -3.37
CA PRO A 96 -1.06 7.61 -4.53
C PRO A 96 -0.59 6.42 -5.34
N MET A 97 -0.25 5.31 -4.69
CA MET A 97 0.21 4.11 -5.38
C MET A 97 -0.91 3.51 -6.23
N LEU A 98 -2.12 3.44 -5.68
CA LEU A 98 -3.28 2.92 -6.40
C LEU A 98 -3.65 3.78 -7.61
N LEU A 99 -3.60 5.10 -7.49
CA LEU A 99 -3.83 6.01 -8.62
C LEU A 99 -2.65 6.01 -9.61
N GLN A 100 -1.42 5.84 -9.13
CA GLN A 100 -0.21 5.87 -9.94
C GLN A 100 -0.14 4.67 -10.89
N ILE A 101 -0.70 3.51 -10.51
CA ILE A 101 -0.67 2.29 -11.33
C ILE A 101 -1.38 2.50 -12.70
N PRO A 102 -2.67 2.89 -12.76
CA PRO A 102 -3.32 3.15 -14.05
C PRO A 102 -2.63 4.24 -14.87
N VAL A 103 -2.21 5.34 -14.21
CA VAL A 103 -1.51 6.45 -14.89
C VAL A 103 -0.18 5.99 -15.49
N PHE A 104 0.58 5.17 -14.75
CA PHE A 104 1.83 4.59 -15.22
C PHE A 104 1.60 3.71 -16.45
N PHE A 105 0.66 2.77 -16.39
CA PHE A 105 0.39 1.88 -17.51
C PHE A 105 -0.15 2.64 -18.72
N GLY A 106 -1.02 3.64 -18.52
CA GLY A 106 -1.53 4.47 -19.60
C GLY A 106 -0.43 5.24 -20.33
N LEU A 107 0.44 5.91 -19.57
CA LEU A 107 1.64 6.58 -20.11
C LEU A 107 2.59 5.61 -20.80
N TYR A 108 2.83 4.45 -20.20
CA TYR A 108 3.68 3.42 -20.78
C TYR A 108 3.18 2.97 -22.15
N PHE A 109 1.92 2.57 -22.25
CA PHE A 109 1.34 2.12 -23.52
C PHE A 109 1.32 3.24 -24.55
N ALA A 110 0.95 4.46 -24.15
CA ALA A 110 0.93 5.60 -25.05
C ALA A 110 2.31 5.91 -25.63
N ILE A 111 3.34 6.02 -24.77
CA ILE A 111 4.71 6.27 -25.20
C ILE A 111 5.21 5.13 -26.09
N ARG A 112 4.93 3.87 -25.73
CA ARG A 112 5.31 2.70 -26.52
C ARG A 112 4.67 2.72 -27.90
N ASN A 113 3.36 2.96 -27.99
CA ASN A 113 2.61 2.97 -29.24
C ASN A 113 3.11 4.10 -30.17
N LEU A 114 3.29 5.31 -29.62
CA LEU A 114 3.83 6.44 -30.37
C LEU A 114 5.28 6.20 -30.82
N SER A 115 6.13 5.66 -29.95
CA SER A 115 7.52 5.35 -30.33
C SER A 115 7.57 4.28 -31.42
N LEU A 116 6.70 3.28 -31.39
CA LEU A 116 6.63 2.24 -32.43
C LEU A 116 6.06 2.76 -33.75
N SER A 117 5.22 3.79 -33.73
CA SER A 117 4.64 4.38 -34.94
C SER A 117 5.70 5.01 -35.85
N GLN A 118 6.79 5.55 -35.27
CA GLN A 118 7.87 6.21 -36.01
C GLN A 118 7.36 7.32 -36.95
N VAL A 119 6.34 8.08 -36.51
CA VAL A 119 5.76 9.20 -37.28
C VAL A 119 6.11 10.54 -36.62
N GLY A 120 6.44 11.54 -37.45
CA GLY A 120 6.71 12.90 -37.01
C GLY A 120 7.85 12.97 -36.01
N ALA A 121 7.65 13.71 -34.90
CA ALA A 121 8.66 13.87 -33.85
C ALA A 121 9.10 12.56 -33.16
N TRP A 122 8.35 11.47 -33.33
CA TRP A 122 8.65 10.14 -32.77
C TRP A 122 9.55 9.28 -33.66
N ALA A 123 9.78 9.71 -34.91
CA ALA A 123 10.76 9.09 -35.82
C ALA A 123 12.21 9.49 -35.50
N HIS A 124 12.39 10.52 -34.67
CA HIS A 124 13.69 11.08 -34.34
C HIS A 124 14.16 10.64 -32.96
N GLY A 125 15.48 10.49 -32.83
CA GLY A 125 16.14 10.24 -31.56
C GLY A 125 16.02 11.41 -30.58
N PHE A 126 16.47 11.18 -29.35
CA PHE A 126 16.55 12.18 -28.30
C PHE A 126 17.87 12.11 -27.56
N LEU A 127 18.62 13.22 -27.52
CA LEU A 127 19.97 13.29 -26.94
C LEU A 127 20.91 12.23 -27.57
N TRP A 128 21.44 11.30 -26.78
CA TRP A 128 22.30 10.20 -27.25
C TRP A 128 21.52 8.97 -27.74
N ILE A 129 20.19 8.99 -27.64
CA ILE A 129 19.32 7.85 -27.96
C ILE A 129 18.87 8.00 -29.42
N PRO A 130 19.26 7.10 -30.32
CA PRO A 130 18.87 7.21 -31.73
C PRO A 130 17.38 6.95 -31.99
N ASP A 131 16.76 6.11 -31.16
CA ASP A 131 15.39 5.63 -31.33
C ASP A 131 14.75 5.33 -29.97
N LEU A 132 13.64 6.00 -29.65
CA LEU A 132 12.92 5.84 -28.38
C LEU A 132 12.18 4.49 -28.27
N ALA A 133 11.96 3.78 -29.38
CA ALA A 133 11.34 2.46 -29.40
C ALA A 133 12.32 1.33 -29.07
N LYS A 134 13.63 1.59 -29.13
CA LYS A 134 14.69 0.62 -28.86
C LYS A 134 15.31 0.85 -27.48
N PRO A 135 16.01 -0.15 -26.91
CA PRO A 135 16.77 0.05 -25.69
C PRO A 135 17.83 1.15 -25.81
N ASP A 136 18.11 1.84 -24.71
CA ASP A 136 19.17 2.85 -24.65
C ASP A 136 20.53 2.16 -24.90
N PRO A 137 21.25 2.49 -25.98
CA PRO A 137 22.50 1.81 -26.32
C PRO A 137 23.56 1.94 -25.23
N LEU A 138 23.57 3.06 -24.49
CA LEU A 138 24.53 3.31 -23.41
C LEU A 138 24.01 2.92 -22.02
N HIS A 139 22.75 2.52 -21.92
CA HIS A 139 22.09 2.14 -20.66
C HIS A 139 22.21 3.22 -19.55
N ILE A 140 22.33 4.49 -19.95
CA ILE A 140 22.40 5.62 -19.04
C ILE A 140 21.01 5.85 -18.40
N LEU A 141 19.93 5.74 -19.17
CA LEU A 141 18.58 5.98 -18.66
C LEU A 141 18.18 4.98 -17.55
N PRO A 142 18.35 3.66 -17.68
CA PRO A 142 18.04 2.72 -16.60
C PRO A 142 18.84 2.99 -15.33
N ILE A 143 20.13 3.32 -15.46
CA ILE A 143 21.00 3.65 -14.31
C ILE A 143 20.50 4.91 -13.62
N LEU A 144 20.18 5.97 -14.37
CA LEU A 144 19.61 7.19 -13.81
C LEU A 144 18.26 6.95 -13.13
N ALA A 145 17.39 6.14 -13.73
CA ALA A 145 16.09 5.79 -13.15
C ALA A 145 16.28 5.08 -11.81
N GLY A 146 17.15 4.07 -11.75
CA GLY A 146 17.51 3.38 -10.52
C GLY A 146 18.14 4.31 -9.47
N LEU A 147 19.06 5.19 -9.88
CA LEU A 147 19.71 6.14 -8.99
C LEU A 147 18.70 7.10 -8.34
N PHE A 148 17.86 7.77 -9.13
CA PHE A 148 16.87 8.71 -8.59
C PHE A 148 15.79 7.99 -7.77
N GLN A 149 15.38 6.78 -8.18
CA GLN A 149 14.47 5.96 -7.40
C GLN A 149 15.07 5.57 -6.05
N PHE A 150 16.37 5.23 -6.02
CA PHE A 150 17.08 4.92 -4.79
C PHE A 150 17.16 6.15 -3.86
N ILE A 151 17.49 7.31 -4.40
CA ILE A 151 17.49 8.58 -3.67
C ILE A 151 16.09 8.84 -3.08
N GLN A 152 15.04 8.70 -3.89
CA GLN A 152 13.66 8.88 -3.44
C GLN A 152 13.28 7.92 -2.29
N THR A 153 13.60 6.63 -2.44
CA THR A 153 13.38 5.63 -1.39
C THR A 153 14.10 6.00 -0.10
N ARG A 154 15.36 6.47 -0.21
CA ARG A 154 16.17 6.89 0.94
C ARG A 154 15.62 8.13 1.63
N MET A 155 15.09 9.09 0.89
CA MET A 155 14.48 10.31 1.42
C MET A 155 13.19 10.05 2.19
N THR A 156 12.47 8.98 1.84
CA THR A 156 11.23 8.57 2.53
C THR A 156 11.49 7.94 3.90
N ARG A 157 12.73 7.54 4.18
CA ARG A 157 13.14 6.98 5.47
C ARG A 157 13.24 8.08 6.55
N PRO A 158 12.71 7.83 7.77
CA PRO A 158 12.94 8.71 8.91
C PRO A 158 14.44 8.85 9.23
N ALA A 159 14.90 10.08 9.47
CA ALA A 159 16.29 10.35 9.83
C ALA A 159 16.65 9.70 11.19
N GLY A 160 17.91 9.25 11.34
CA GLY A 160 18.42 8.70 12.60
C GLY A 160 18.05 7.24 12.91
N VAL A 161 17.13 6.62 12.16
CA VAL A 161 16.75 5.21 12.35
C VAL A 161 17.65 4.31 11.52
N ARG A 162 18.68 3.68 12.11
CA ARG A 162 19.62 2.75 11.41
C ARG A 162 19.03 1.35 11.14
N ARG A 163 18.19 0.85 12.05
CA ARG A 163 17.46 -0.41 11.92
C ARG A 163 16.07 -0.22 12.53
N PHE A 164 15.05 -0.73 11.87
CA PHE A 164 13.72 -0.81 12.47
C PHE A 164 13.71 -1.99 13.45
N GLU A 165 13.30 -1.74 14.69
CA GLU A 165 13.17 -2.80 15.71
C GLU A 165 12.07 -3.79 15.34
N ASP A 166 11.05 -3.32 14.64
CA ASP A 166 9.91 -4.12 14.20
C ASP A 166 10.28 -4.94 12.96
N PRO A 167 10.27 -6.30 13.02
CA PRO A 167 10.71 -7.15 11.91
C PRO A 167 9.91 -6.92 10.61
N GLN A 168 8.61 -6.65 10.74
CA GLN A 168 7.73 -6.37 9.60
C GLN A 168 8.10 -5.06 8.88
N GLN A 169 8.50 -4.03 9.64
CA GLN A 169 8.92 -2.75 9.05
C GLN A 169 10.29 -2.86 8.41
N GLN A 170 11.20 -3.61 9.04
CA GLN A 170 12.52 -3.89 8.47
C GLN A 170 12.38 -4.63 7.13
N MET A 171 11.51 -5.64 7.06
CA MET A 171 11.23 -6.39 5.83
C MET A 171 10.65 -5.47 4.74
N MET A 172 9.60 -4.70 5.04
CA MET A 172 9.02 -3.75 4.08
C MET A 172 10.04 -2.77 3.52
N TYR A 173 10.91 -2.23 4.38
CA TYR A 173 11.97 -1.32 3.96
C TYR A 173 13.04 -2.00 3.10
N SER A 174 13.43 -3.23 3.45
CA SER A 174 14.40 -3.99 2.65
C SER A 174 13.90 -4.26 1.23
N MET A 175 12.60 -4.53 1.07
CA MET A 175 11.97 -4.68 -0.25
C MET A 175 11.98 -3.35 -1.02
N MET A 176 11.72 -2.24 -0.34
CA MET A 176 11.73 -0.91 -0.95
C MET A 176 13.13 -0.48 -1.43
N LEU A 177 14.19 -0.92 -0.74
CA LEU A 177 15.59 -0.72 -1.18
C LEU A 177 15.98 -1.60 -2.37
N PHE A 178 15.29 -2.72 -2.58
CA PHE A 178 15.54 -3.62 -3.70
C PHE A 178 14.86 -3.15 -4.99
N MET A 179 13.71 -2.48 -4.89
CA MET A 179 12.97 -1.95 -6.04
C MET A 179 13.78 -1.11 -7.04
N PRO A 180 14.66 -0.17 -6.62
CA PRO A 180 15.52 0.57 -7.54
C PRO A 180 16.42 -0.32 -8.40
N LEU A 181 16.96 -1.40 -7.84
CA LEU A 181 17.78 -2.35 -8.59
C LEU A 181 16.94 -3.06 -9.66
N MET A 182 15.71 -3.45 -9.32
CA MET A 182 14.79 -4.03 -10.30
C MET A 182 14.48 -3.07 -11.45
N VAL A 183 14.29 -1.77 -11.17
CA VAL A 183 14.08 -0.76 -12.24
C VAL A 183 15.26 -0.72 -13.22
N VAL A 184 16.51 -0.81 -12.73
CA VAL A 184 17.69 -0.87 -13.61
C VAL A 184 17.67 -2.13 -14.47
N LEU A 185 17.43 -3.30 -13.86
CA LEU A 185 17.43 -4.59 -14.56
C LEU A 185 16.32 -4.68 -15.61
N PHE A 186 15.10 -4.24 -15.27
CA PHE A 186 13.98 -4.18 -16.20
C PHE A 186 14.23 -3.16 -17.31
N GLY A 187 14.73 -1.96 -16.96
CA GLY A 187 15.04 -0.91 -17.93
C GLY A 187 16.15 -1.29 -18.92
N TRP A 188 17.00 -2.25 -18.57
CA TRP A 188 18.16 -2.64 -19.40
C TRP A 188 17.78 -3.10 -20.80
N ASN A 189 16.71 -3.90 -20.92
CA ASN A 189 16.25 -4.44 -22.21
C ASN A 189 14.98 -3.74 -22.72
N PHE A 190 14.58 -2.64 -22.08
CA PHE A 190 13.31 -1.98 -22.34
C PHE A 190 13.48 -0.79 -23.29
N ALA A 191 12.41 -0.45 -24.01
CA ALA A 191 12.41 0.71 -24.91
C ALA A 191 12.76 2.00 -24.14
N ALA A 192 13.59 2.86 -24.74
CA ALA A 192 14.12 4.05 -24.08
C ALA A 192 13.06 5.10 -23.75
N GLY A 193 11.98 5.21 -24.52
CA GLY A 193 10.87 6.16 -24.26
C GLY A 193 10.24 5.98 -22.88
N PRO A 194 9.71 4.79 -22.54
CA PRO A 194 9.23 4.50 -21.19
C PRO A 194 10.26 4.68 -20.08
N VAL A 195 11.53 4.32 -20.33
CA VAL A 195 12.59 4.47 -19.33
C VAL A 195 12.89 5.95 -19.09
N LEU A 196 12.85 6.80 -20.13
CA LEU A 196 12.96 8.25 -20.01
C LEU A 196 11.85 8.82 -19.12
N TYR A 197 10.60 8.37 -19.33
CA TYR A 197 9.50 8.71 -18.43
C TYR A 197 9.80 8.32 -16.97
N TRP A 198 10.35 7.13 -16.75
CA TRP A 198 10.74 6.67 -15.41
C TRP A 198 11.76 7.59 -14.76
N VAL A 199 12.80 8.00 -15.49
CA VAL A 199 13.81 8.95 -15.01
C VAL A 199 13.16 10.26 -14.61
N VAL A 200 12.35 10.86 -15.49
CA VAL A 200 11.69 12.15 -15.23
C VAL A 200 10.75 12.05 -14.03
N SER A 201 9.99 10.96 -13.94
CA SER A 201 9.08 10.70 -12.82
C SER A 201 9.83 10.54 -11.50
N ALA A 202 10.97 9.85 -11.49
CA ALA A 202 11.83 9.69 -10.31
C ALA A 202 12.46 11.02 -9.89
N VAL A 203 13.00 11.80 -10.84
CA VAL A 203 13.54 13.15 -10.59
C VAL A 203 12.47 14.06 -10.00
N TYR A 204 11.29 14.12 -10.64
CA TYR A 204 10.16 14.89 -10.12
C TYR A 204 9.81 14.45 -8.70
N SER A 205 9.79 13.14 -8.45
CA SER A 205 9.44 12.62 -7.13
C SER A 205 10.49 12.94 -6.06
N VAL A 206 11.77 12.99 -6.41
CA VAL A 206 12.85 13.49 -5.53
C VAL A 206 12.62 14.96 -5.18
N VAL A 207 12.36 15.81 -6.17
CA VAL A 207 12.06 17.23 -5.97
C VAL A 207 10.81 17.41 -5.12
N GLN A 208 9.76 16.66 -5.42
CA GLN A 208 8.51 16.66 -4.67
C GLN A 208 8.74 16.23 -3.21
N GLN A 209 9.49 15.15 -2.99
CA GLN A 209 9.82 14.66 -1.65
C GLN A 209 10.63 15.70 -0.87
N TRP A 210 11.60 16.35 -1.52
CA TRP A 210 12.35 17.44 -0.94
C TRP A 210 11.45 18.60 -0.50
N LEU A 211 10.49 19.00 -1.33
CA LEU A 211 9.54 20.07 -1.01
C LEU A 211 8.59 19.71 0.15
N ILE A 212 8.15 18.44 0.25
CA ILE A 212 7.16 18.01 1.25
C ILE A 212 7.82 17.61 2.58
N THR A 213 8.85 16.77 2.54
CA THR A 213 9.48 16.20 3.75
C THR A 213 10.90 16.69 4.00
N GLY A 214 11.54 17.34 3.03
CA GLY A 214 12.97 17.66 3.05
C GLY A 214 13.85 16.48 2.65
N TRP A 215 15.15 16.60 2.91
CA TRP A 215 16.16 15.59 2.58
C TRP A 215 16.00 14.28 3.37
N GLY A 216 15.30 14.31 4.49
CA GLY A 216 15.10 13.15 5.36
C GLY A 216 16.45 12.52 5.73
N ALA A 217 16.52 11.20 5.62
CA ALA A 217 17.70 10.46 6.00
C ALA A 217 18.86 10.48 4.96
N MET A 218 18.75 11.27 3.88
CA MET A 218 19.91 11.58 3.01
C MET A 218 21.00 12.36 3.76
N ARG A 219 20.63 13.11 4.81
CA ARG A 219 21.59 13.88 5.63
C ARG A 219 22.56 12.99 6.40
N ASP A 220 22.20 11.74 6.65
CA ASP A 220 23.10 10.76 7.27
C ASP A 220 24.37 10.54 6.41
N TRP A 221 24.28 10.76 5.08
CA TRP A 221 25.39 10.64 4.13
C TRP A 221 25.92 11.99 3.67
N LEU A 222 25.03 12.97 3.51
CA LEU A 222 25.37 14.30 3.00
C LEU A 222 25.00 15.36 4.06
N PRO A 223 25.79 15.50 5.14
CA PRO A 223 25.47 16.39 6.25
C PRO A 223 25.46 17.87 5.87
N PHE A 224 26.13 18.23 4.77
CA PHE A 224 26.23 19.61 4.25
C PHE A 224 24.95 20.10 3.54
N LEU A 225 23.96 19.23 3.31
CA LEU A 225 22.74 19.64 2.60
C LEU A 225 21.90 20.64 3.42
N PRO A 226 21.50 21.79 2.84
CA PRO A 226 20.67 22.77 3.52
C PRO A 226 19.27 22.21 3.74
N GLU A 227 18.79 22.28 4.99
CA GLU A 227 17.45 21.83 5.33
C GLU A 227 16.40 22.89 5.02
N LEU A 228 15.34 22.48 4.33
CA LEU A 228 14.12 23.28 4.24
C LEU A 228 13.49 23.37 5.64
N PRO A 229 13.41 24.59 6.24
CA PRO A 229 12.71 24.83 7.49
C PRO A 229 11.30 24.26 7.42
N GLU A 230 10.81 23.67 8.51
CA GLU A 230 9.56 22.92 8.49
C GLU A 230 8.37 23.75 8.00
N HIS A 231 8.33 25.04 8.35
CA HIS A 231 7.29 25.98 7.93
C HIS A 231 7.31 26.30 6.42
N ARG A 232 8.43 26.09 5.72
CA ARG A 232 8.56 26.26 4.26
C ARG A 232 8.22 24.99 3.48
N ARG A 233 7.94 23.88 4.17
CA ARG A 233 7.59 22.62 3.51
C ARG A 233 6.18 22.67 2.96
N LEU A 234 6.01 22.14 1.75
CA LEU A 234 4.73 22.11 1.07
C LEU A 234 3.75 21.22 1.86
N GLY A 235 2.60 21.78 2.24
CA GLY A 235 1.61 21.08 3.07
C GLY A 235 1.85 21.16 4.59
N TYR A 236 2.75 22.05 5.06
CA TYR A 236 2.91 22.33 6.48
C TYR A 236 1.61 22.79 7.15
N VAL A 237 1.31 22.23 8.31
CA VAL A 237 0.26 22.70 9.20
C VAL A 237 0.81 22.78 10.61
N ASP A 238 0.63 23.94 11.23
CA ASP A 238 1.04 24.23 12.60
C ASP A 238 0.60 23.09 13.56
N PRO A 239 1.52 22.49 14.34
CA PRO A 239 1.21 21.48 15.34
C PRO A 239 0.08 21.89 16.29
N LYS A 240 0.02 23.16 16.70
CA LYS A 240 -1.02 23.67 17.61
C LYS A 240 -2.42 23.60 16.98
N LYS A 241 -2.52 23.88 15.67
CA LYS A 241 -3.78 23.76 14.92
C LYS A 241 -4.19 22.31 14.70
N ARG A 242 -3.24 21.37 14.57
CA ARG A 242 -3.53 19.93 14.50
C ARG A 242 -4.18 19.42 15.78
N ALA A 243 -3.59 19.72 16.95
CA ALA A 243 -4.12 19.29 18.24
C ALA A 243 -5.57 19.79 18.47
N ASN A 244 -5.85 21.04 18.11
CA ASN A 244 -7.19 21.62 18.24
C ASN A 244 -8.20 21.00 17.25
N SER A 245 -7.80 20.67 16.02
CA SER A 245 -8.66 19.97 15.05
C SER A 245 -8.99 18.54 15.48
N THR A 246 -8.05 17.83 16.12
CA THR A 246 -8.29 16.47 16.64
C THR A 246 -9.29 16.50 17.80
N ASN A 247 -9.17 17.48 18.71
CA ASN A 247 -10.15 17.69 19.78
C ASN A 247 -11.54 18.09 19.25
N ALA A 248 -11.63 18.89 18.18
CA ALA A 248 -12.91 19.23 17.56
C ALA A 248 -13.60 18.02 16.89
N LYS A 249 -12.83 17.12 16.26
CA LYS A 249 -13.37 15.88 15.67
C LYS A 249 -13.81 14.86 16.71
N ARG A 250 -13.21 14.86 17.91
CA ARG A 250 -13.60 14.04 19.06
C ARG A 250 -15.07 14.25 19.49
N GLY A 251 -15.67 15.40 19.18
CA GLY A 251 -17.09 15.70 19.45
C GLY A 251 -18.05 15.53 18.26
N GLY A 252 -17.57 15.06 17.10
CA GLY A 252 -18.38 14.97 15.88
C GLY A 252 -19.40 13.83 15.90
N LEU A 253 -20.48 13.95 15.12
CA LEU A 253 -21.55 12.94 14.97
C LEU A 253 -21.01 11.52 14.69
N TRP A 254 -19.94 11.40 13.90
CA TRP A 254 -19.29 10.13 13.60
C TRP A 254 -18.59 9.49 14.80
N ALA A 255 -18.00 10.28 15.72
CA ALA A 255 -17.38 9.76 16.94
C ALA A 255 -18.45 9.19 17.88
N ARG A 256 -19.58 9.90 18.03
CA ARG A 256 -20.74 9.43 18.81
C ARG A 256 -21.37 8.19 18.19
N PHE A 257 -21.46 8.13 16.87
CA PHE A 257 -21.96 6.95 16.15
C PHE A 257 -21.09 5.71 16.38
N LEU A 258 -19.75 5.84 16.30
CA LEU A 258 -18.83 4.74 16.57
C LEU A 258 -18.87 4.27 18.02
N GLU A 259 -19.05 5.20 18.97
CA GLU A 259 -19.21 4.90 20.39
C GLU A 259 -20.50 4.08 20.64
N HIS A 260 -21.62 4.45 20.00
CA HIS A 260 -22.85 3.67 20.02
C HIS A 260 -22.71 2.29 19.36
N ALA A 261 -22.00 2.19 18.22
CA ALA A 261 -21.77 0.92 17.53
C ALA A 261 -20.89 -0.04 18.36
N GLN A 262 -19.87 0.48 19.05
CA GLN A 262 -19.03 -0.32 19.95
C GLN A 262 -19.79 -0.74 21.21
N ALA A 263 -20.64 0.12 21.78
CA ALA A 263 -21.51 -0.23 22.89
C ALA A 263 -22.46 -1.38 22.52
N GLN A 264 -23.07 -1.35 21.33
CA GLN A 264 -23.92 -2.45 20.83
C GLN A 264 -23.15 -3.76 20.67
N SER A 265 -21.91 -3.71 20.17
CA SER A 265 -21.08 -4.93 20.01
C SER A 265 -20.67 -5.56 21.35
N GLN A 266 -20.46 -4.76 22.40
CA GLN A 266 -20.14 -5.28 23.73
C GLN A 266 -21.38 -5.89 24.40
N ILE A 267 -22.56 -5.29 24.20
CA ILE A 267 -23.84 -5.84 24.68
C ILE A 267 -24.11 -7.20 24.04
N SER A 268 -23.97 -7.33 22.72
CA SER A 268 -24.20 -8.61 22.02
C SER A 268 -23.24 -9.71 22.47
N VAL A 269 -21.95 -9.38 22.72
CA VAL A 269 -20.97 -10.35 23.22
C VAL A 269 -21.30 -10.78 24.65
N SER A 270 -21.73 -9.84 25.50
CA SER A 270 -22.15 -10.15 26.88
C SER A 270 -23.42 -11.00 26.93
N GLU A 271 -24.40 -10.75 26.06
CA GLU A 271 -25.60 -11.59 25.94
C GLU A 271 -25.25 -12.99 25.45
N THR A 272 -24.41 -13.14 24.41
CA THR A 272 -23.98 -14.47 23.96
C THR A 272 -23.15 -15.24 25.01
N ALA A 273 -22.34 -14.55 25.83
CA ALA A 273 -21.59 -15.18 26.91
C ALA A 273 -22.51 -15.63 28.06
N VAL A 274 -23.54 -14.83 28.39
CA VAL A 274 -24.55 -15.19 29.38
C VAL A 274 -25.42 -16.35 28.88
N GLU A 275 -25.84 -16.35 27.61
CA GLU A 275 -26.61 -17.42 26.96
C GLU A 275 -25.83 -18.75 26.96
N SER A 276 -24.55 -18.71 26.58
CA SER A 276 -23.64 -19.87 26.61
C SER A 276 -23.51 -20.46 28.02
N SER A 277 -23.31 -19.60 29.04
CA SER A 277 -23.19 -20.05 30.43
C SER A 277 -24.50 -20.63 30.99
N ARG A 278 -25.66 -20.16 30.51
CA ARG A 278 -26.99 -20.68 30.85
C ARG A 278 -27.22 -22.05 30.22
N THR A 279 -26.77 -22.24 28.99
CA THR A 279 -26.89 -23.48 28.23
C THR A 279 -26.00 -24.58 28.81
N GLU A 280 -24.78 -24.25 29.24
CA GLU A 280 -23.88 -25.20 29.94
C GLU A 280 -24.42 -25.61 31.32
N ARG A 281 -25.04 -24.68 32.08
CA ARG A 281 -25.69 -25.03 33.35
C ARG A 281 -26.93 -25.90 33.15
N ALA A 282 -27.74 -25.63 32.13
CA ALA A 282 -28.90 -26.45 31.80
C ALA A 282 -28.50 -27.87 31.31
N ALA A 283 -27.36 -28.00 30.63
CA ALA A 283 -26.82 -29.30 30.24
C ALA A 283 -26.21 -30.08 31.42
N ALA A 284 -25.66 -29.40 32.42
CA ALA A 284 -25.10 -30.04 33.62
C ALA A 284 -26.16 -30.60 34.58
N ASP A 285 -27.35 -29.99 34.64
CA ASP A 285 -28.49 -30.51 35.43
C ASP A 285 -29.22 -31.69 34.77
N ALA A 286 -28.93 -31.98 33.50
CA ALA A 286 -29.50 -33.10 32.76
C ALA A 286 -28.50 -34.28 32.67
N SER A 287 -28.11 -34.86 33.80
CA SER A 287 -27.36 -36.12 33.84
C SER A 287 -28.32 -37.33 33.86
N PRO A 288 -28.08 -38.40 33.05
CA PRO A 288 -29.07 -39.44 32.78
C PRO A 288 -29.20 -40.44 33.92
N ALA A 289 -30.46 -40.76 34.27
CA ALA A 289 -30.79 -41.83 35.20
C ALA A 289 -30.22 -43.19 34.72
N ALA A 290 -29.58 -43.89 35.66
CA ALA A 290 -28.92 -45.17 35.47
C ALA A 290 -29.87 -46.25 34.90
N GLN A 291 -29.42 -46.95 33.86
CA GLN A 291 -30.06 -48.19 33.39
C GLN A 291 -29.76 -49.34 34.38
N PRO A 292 -30.75 -50.19 34.72
CA PRO A 292 -30.53 -51.29 35.65
C PRO A 292 -29.69 -52.42 35.01
N PRO A 293 -28.98 -53.23 35.83
CA PRO A 293 -28.01 -54.21 35.36
C PRO A 293 -28.66 -55.37 34.59
N VAL A 294 -28.01 -55.78 33.50
CA VAL A 294 -28.44 -56.86 32.60
C VAL A 294 -28.10 -58.23 33.21
N ASP A 295 -29.10 -59.11 33.29
CA ASP A 295 -29.01 -60.48 33.83
C ASP A 295 -28.17 -61.40 32.91
N PRO A 296 -27.06 -62.00 33.41
CA PRO A 296 -26.14 -62.82 32.62
C PRO A 296 -26.71 -64.17 32.14
N ALA A 297 -27.93 -64.56 32.55
CA ALA A 297 -28.59 -65.78 32.05
C ALA A 297 -29.17 -65.66 30.62
N SER A 298 -29.19 -64.46 30.05
CA SER A 298 -29.72 -64.19 28.70
C SER A 298 -28.72 -64.42 27.54
N LEU A 299 -27.47 -64.80 27.85
CA LEU A 299 -26.35 -64.86 26.89
C LEU A 299 -25.95 -66.27 26.42
N VAL A 300 -26.83 -67.28 26.52
CA VAL A 300 -26.57 -68.63 25.98
C VAL A 300 -27.29 -68.84 24.65
N PRO A 301 -26.59 -68.94 23.50
CA PRO A 301 -27.20 -69.28 22.22
C PRO A 301 -27.56 -70.78 22.16
N ARG A 302 -28.86 -71.08 21.98
CA ARG A 302 -29.33 -72.45 21.65
C ARG A 302 -28.80 -72.86 20.27
N ARG A 303 -27.93 -73.89 20.23
CA ARG A 303 -27.61 -74.64 19.01
C ARG A 303 -28.84 -75.42 18.54
N SER A 304 -29.28 -75.20 17.30
CA SER A 304 -30.16 -76.12 16.57
C SER A 304 -29.55 -76.49 15.22
N ARG A 305 -29.42 -77.81 15.01
CA ARG A 305 -28.76 -78.55 13.92
C ARG A 305 -29.31 -78.28 12.52
N PRO A 306 -28.54 -78.57 11.45
CA PRO A 306 -28.97 -78.43 10.06
C PRO A 306 -29.91 -79.59 9.67
N ARG A 307 -30.97 -79.29 8.91
CA ARG A 307 -31.83 -80.30 8.29
C ARG A 307 -31.85 -80.12 6.77
N ASN A 308 -31.26 -81.12 6.13
CA ASN A 308 -31.20 -81.39 4.72
C ASN A 308 -32.62 -81.47 4.10
N LYS A 309 -32.85 -80.81 2.96
CA LYS A 309 -33.94 -81.14 2.04
C LYS A 309 -33.42 -81.13 0.61
N ARG A 310 -33.31 -82.33 0.04
CA ARG A 310 -33.36 -82.60 -1.39
C ARG A 310 -34.70 -82.07 -1.94
N GLN A 311 -34.67 -81.49 -3.13
CA GLN A 311 -35.71 -81.68 -4.13
C GLN A 311 -35.03 -81.83 -5.50
N SER A 312 -35.40 -82.95 -6.13
CA SER A 312 -35.38 -83.24 -7.56
C SER A 312 -36.16 -82.20 -8.35
#